data_AF-A0A7D5M3S6-F1
#
_entry.id   AF-A0A7D5M3S6-F1
#
_cell.length_a   1.000
_cell.length_b   1.000
_cell.length_c   1.000
_cell.angle_alpha   90.00
_cell.angle_beta   90.00
_cell.angle_gamma   90.00
#
_symmetry.space_group_name_H-M   'P 1'
#
loop_
_entity.id
_entity.type
_entity.pdbx_description
1 polymer ?
#
loop_
_entity_poly.entity_id
_entity_poly.type
_entity_poly.pdbx_seq_one_letter_code
_entity_poly.pdbx_strand_id
1 'polypeptide(L)'
;MNVIGEAIGELCKVILPINEEFYLGNPDSKIAICTLSSMDLLKNIANSEMLNKISIVGRLLSENKGIDSIIKYVNKNHKVNTIIVCGKDVWGHKSGHSLFQLHKNGTDQNNRIINSSSPDPFLTVSKSEIKYFQDNVKLVNLINVTETEVIFKKF
;
A
#
# COMPACT_ATOMS: atom_id res chain seq x y z
N MET A 1 11.46 16.65 -8.02
CA MET A 1 11.50 16.48 -6.55
C MET A 1 12.09 17.73 -5.90
N ASN A 2 11.47 18.22 -4.82
CA ASN A 2 12.00 19.34 -4.04
C ASN A 2 13.01 18.77 -3.03
N VAL A 3 14.31 19.08 -3.21
CA VAL A 3 15.42 18.59 -2.39
C VAL A 3 15.17 18.81 -0.88
N ILE A 4 14.47 19.90 -0.55
CA ILE A 4 14.10 20.26 0.82
C ILE A 4 13.16 19.22 1.45
N GLY A 5 12.19 18.69 0.69
CA GLY A 5 11.24 17.70 1.19
C GLY A 5 11.89 16.35 1.49
N GLU A 6 12.87 15.94 0.68
CA GLU A 6 13.66 14.73 0.92
C GLU A 6 14.52 14.86 2.18
N ALA A 7 15.21 16.00 2.33
CA ALA A 7 16.04 16.26 3.50
C ALA A 7 15.22 16.26 4.79
N ILE A 8 14.04 16.88 4.79
CA ILE A 8 13.11 16.85 5.93
C ILE A 8 12.63 15.42 6.19
N GLY A 9 12.29 14.65 5.14
CA GLY A 9 11.87 13.26 5.28
C GLY A 9 12.94 12.37 5.92
N GLU A 10 14.20 12.48 5.48
CA GLU A 10 15.33 11.74 6.07
C GLU A 10 15.59 12.18 7.52
N LEU A 11 15.54 13.48 7.81
CA LEU A 11 15.68 13.99 9.18
C LEU A 11 14.56 13.48 10.10
N CYS A 12 13.31 13.48 9.62
CA CYS A 12 12.17 12.94 10.37
C CYS A 12 12.33 11.45 10.66
N LYS A 13 12.91 10.63 9.77
CA LYS A 13 13.17 9.21 10.05
C LYS A 13 14.14 9.01 11.21
N VAL A 14 15.15 9.89 11.32
CA VAL A 14 16.15 9.83 12.40
C VAL A 14 15.55 10.30 13.73
N ILE A 15 14.74 11.37 13.71
CA ILE A 15 14.18 11.98 14.92
C ILE A 15 12.91 11.26 15.42
N LEU A 16 12.07 10.80 14.49
CA LEU A 16 10.79 10.12 14.73
C LEU A 16 10.80 8.79 13.97
N PRO A 17 11.54 7.77 14.44
CA PRO A 17 11.58 6.49 13.77
C PRO A 17 10.17 5.86 13.82
N ILE A 18 9.44 5.94 12.70
CA ILE A 18 8.19 5.19 12.51
C ILE A 18 8.63 3.74 12.24
N ASN A 19 8.99 3.02 13.31
CA ASN A 19 9.58 1.69 13.21
C ASN A 19 8.60 0.62 12.69
N GLU A 20 7.30 0.91 12.64
CA GLU A 20 6.25 -0.06 12.33
C GLU A 20 5.51 0.34 11.04
N GLU A 21 6.03 -0.10 9.90
CA GLU A 21 5.38 0.09 8.60
C GLU A 21 4.56 -1.13 8.15
N PHE A 22 4.98 -2.35 8.54
CA PHE A 22 4.30 -3.60 8.17
C PHE A 22 4.64 -4.77 9.12
N TYR A 23 3.82 -5.82 9.08
CA TYR A 23 4.03 -7.10 9.75
C TYR A 23 3.80 -8.24 8.75
N LEU A 24 4.72 -9.21 8.74
CA LEU A 24 4.62 -10.41 7.91
C LEU A 24 3.75 -11.46 8.60
N GLY A 25 2.99 -12.19 7.80
CA GLY A 25 2.16 -13.31 8.26
C GLY A 25 2.55 -14.62 7.59
N ASN A 26 1.57 -15.35 7.09
CA ASN A 26 1.75 -16.61 6.38
C ASN A 26 2.23 -16.38 4.92
N PRO A 27 3.47 -16.77 4.56
CA PRO A 27 4.02 -16.55 3.22
C PRO A 27 3.29 -17.32 2.10
N ASP A 28 2.48 -18.32 2.45
CA ASP A 28 1.66 -19.08 1.50
C ASP A 28 0.26 -18.46 1.26
N SER A 29 -0.11 -17.44 2.05
CA SER A 29 -1.38 -16.76 1.87
C SER A 29 -1.41 -15.93 0.57
N LYS A 30 -2.60 -15.88 -0.02
CA LYS A 30 -2.88 -15.10 -1.24
C LYS A 30 -3.32 -13.66 -0.95
N ILE A 31 -3.50 -13.31 0.32
CA ILE A 31 -4.14 -12.07 0.76
C ILE A 31 -3.11 -11.19 1.45
N ALA A 32 -3.06 -9.92 1.06
CA ALA A 32 -2.36 -8.87 1.80
C ALA A 32 -3.37 -7.79 2.25
N ILE A 33 -3.03 -7.07 3.32
CA ILE A 33 -3.85 -5.96 3.83
C ILE A 33 -3.03 -4.67 3.81
N CYS A 34 -3.62 -3.62 3.26
CA CYS A 34 -3.10 -2.26 3.29
C CYS A 34 -4.01 -1.41 4.19
N THR A 35 -3.50 -0.92 5.32
CA THR A 35 -4.28 -0.14 6.31
C THR A 35 -4.17 1.38 6.12
N LEU A 36 -3.62 1.82 4.99
CA LEU A 36 -3.40 3.24 4.65
C LEU A 36 -2.69 4.00 5.79
N SER A 37 -3.33 5.00 6.38
CA SER A 37 -2.77 5.78 7.50
C SER A 37 -3.11 5.24 8.89
N SER A 38 -3.96 4.21 8.99
CA SER A 38 -4.52 3.72 10.25
C SER A 38 -3.53 2.83 11.03
N MET A 39 -2.80 3.43 11.97
CA MET A 39 -1.85 2.73 12.84
C MET A 39 -2.51 1.73 13.79
N ASP A 40 -3.60 2.13 14.46
CA ASP A 40 -4.27 1.25 15.43
C ASP A 40 -4.85 0.01 14.73
N LEU A 41 -5.38 0.18 13.51
CA LEU A 41 -5.83 -0.94 12.69
C LEU A 41 -4.69 -1.89 12.31
N LEU A 42 -3.53 -1.35 11.93
CA LEU A 42 -2.33 -2.16 11.67
C LEU A 42 -1.97 -3.00 12.90
N LYS A 43 -1.89 -2.38 14.07
CA LYS A 43 -1.55 -3.05 15.33
C LYS A 43 -2.57 -4.09 15.75
N ASN A 44 -3.86 -3.78 15.61
CA ASN A 44 -4.93 -4.70 15.94
C ASN A 44 -4.90 -5.95 15.07
N ILE A 45 -4.63 -5.81 13.77
CA ILE A 45 -4.48 -6.97 12.87
C ILE A 45 -3.22 -7.75 13.20
N ALA A 46 -2.09 -7.07 13.41
CA ALA A 46 -0.80 -7.69 13.70
C ALA A 46 -0.80 -8.50 15.02
N ASN A 47 -1.54 -8.04 16.03
CA ASN A 47 -1.67 -8.75 17.32
C ASN A 47 -2.81 -9.76 17.35
N SER A 48 -3.44 -10.06 16.20
CA SER A 48 -4.55 -11.02 16.10
C SER A 48 -4.13 -12.30 15.38
N GLU A 49 -4.90 -13.38 15.58
CA GLU A 49 -4.72 -14.63 14.84
C GLU A 49 -4.86 -14.47 13.32
N MET A 50 -5.47 -13.37 12.85
CA MET A 50 -5.63 -13.09 11.43
C MET A 50 -4.30 -12.83 10.71
N LEU A 51 -3.24 -12.45 11.44
CA LEU A 51 -1.91 -12.33 10.85
C LEU A 51 -1.48 -13.66 10.19
N ASN A 52 -1.86 -14.81 10.76
CA ASN A 52 -1.55 -16.14 10.20
C ASN A 52 -2.37 -16.51 8.95
N LYS A 53 -3.38 -15.70 8.59
CA LYS A 53 -4.22 -15.91 7.40
C LYS A 53 -3.84 -15.01 6.22
N ILE A 54 -2.98 -14.04 6.43
CA ILE A 54 -2.56 -13.06 5.42
C ILE A 54 -1.05 -13.14 5.23
N SER A 55 -0.58 -12.71 4.06
CA SER A 55 0.85 -12.69 3.71
C SER A 55 1.58 -11.54 4.40
N ILE A 56 0.94 -10.38 4.44
CA ILE A 56 1.46 -9.15 5.03
C ILE A 56 0.30 -8.21 5.37
N VAL A 57 0.46 -7.44 6.44
CA VAL A 57 -0.33 -6.23 6.69
C VAL A 57 0.61 -5.04 6.80
N GLY A 58 0.30 -3.92 6.13
CA GLY A 58 1.15 -2.73 6.17
C GLY A 58 0.39 -1.44 5.89
N ARG A 59 0.99 -0.32 6.28
CA ARG A 59 0.50 1.02 5.99
C ARG A 59 0.93 1.47 4.59
N LEU A 60 0.17 2.40 4.02
CA LEU A 60 0.52 3.07 2.77
C LEU A 60 0.38 4.58 2.95
N LEU A 61 1.52 5.26 3.05
CA LEU A 61 1.58 6.69 3.40
C LEU A 61 1.86 7.61 2.23
N SER A 62 2.67 7.17 1.26
CA SER A 62 2.96 7.96 0.06
C SER A 62 2.34 7.34 -1.19
N GLU A 63 1.97 8.21 -2.12
CA GLU A 63 1.44 7.91 -3.46
C GLU A 63 2.51 7.44 -4.45
N ASN A 64 3.77 7.35 -4.01
CA ASN A 64 4.93 7.00 -4.83
C ASN A 64 5.72 5.83 -4.23
N LYS A 65 6.71 6.09 -3.37
CA LYS A 65 7.60 5.07 -2.78
C LYS A 65 6.82 3.96 -2.05
N GLY A 66 5.73 4.29 -1.36
CA GLY A 66 4.87 3.29 -0.72
C GLY A 66 4.18 2.37 -1.74
N ILE A 67 3.70 2.93 -2.84
CA ILE A 67 3.11 2.18 -3.95
C ILE A 67 4.18 1.33 -4.66
N ASP A 68 5.38 1.87 -4.89
CA ASP A 68 6.52 1.10 -5.42
C ASP A 68 6.81 -0.12 -4.53
N SER A 69 6.79 0.04 -3.21
CA SER A 69 7.00 -1.07 -2.27
C SER A 69 5.92 -2.15 -2.37
N ILE A 70 4.65 -1.78 -2.52
CA ILE A 70 3.54 -2.73 -2.73
C ILE A 70 3.76 -3.52 -4.03
N ILE A 71 4.07 -2.84 -5.13
CA ILE A 71 4.26 -3.48 -6.44
C ILE A 71 5.46 -4.42 -6.39
N LYS A 72 6.59 -3.97 -5.82
CA LYS A 72 7.80 -4.79 -5.65
C LYS A 72 7.54 -6.01 -4.77
N TYR A 73 6.73 -5.87 -3.72
CA TYR A 73 6.35 -6.98 -2.86
C TYR A 73 5.57 -8.05 -3.62
N VAL A 74 4.54 -7.65 -4.38
CA VAL A 74 3.73 -8.54 -5.21
C VAL A 74 4.57 -9.26 -6.28
N ASN A 75 5.46 -8.52 -6.96
CA ASN A 75 6.36 -9.09 -7.98
C ASN A 75 7.44 -10.03 -7.38
N LYS A 76 7.65 -10.02 -6.06
CA LYS A 76 8.50 -11.00 -5.36
C LYS A 76 7.69 -12.15 -4.77
N ASN A 77 6.42 -11.93 -4.48
CA ASN A 77 5.54 -12.88 -3.79
C ASN A 77 4.30 -13.16 -4.66
N HIS A 78 4.50 -13.91 -5.75
CA HIS A 78 3.47 -14.17 -6.77
C HIS A 78 2.22 -14.89 -6.25
N LYS A 79 2.25 -15.45 -5.03
CA LYS A 79 1.07 -16.04 -4.38
C LYS A 79 0.03 -14.98 -4.01
N VAL A 80 0.47 -13.75 -3.70
CA VAL A 80 -0.42 -12.65 -3.34
C VAL A 80 -1.15 -12.17 -4.59
N ASN A 81 -2.47 -12.40 -4.60
CA ASN A 81 -3.35 -12.01 -5.70
C ASN A 81 -4.52 -11.14 -5.25
N THR A 82 -4.63 -10.86 -3.95
CA THR A 82 -5.67 -10.00 -3.39
C THR A 82 -5.06 -9.04 -2.37
N ILE A 83 -5.32 -7.74 -2.54
CA ILE A 83 -4.97 -6.73 -1.54
C ILE A 83 -6.25 -6.06 -1.07
N ILE A 84 -6.50 -6.14 0.24
CA ILE A 84 -7.59 -5.41 0.88
C ILE A 84 -7.06 -4.06 1.31
N VAL A 85 -7.62 -2.99 0.75
CA VAL A 85 -7.23 -1.61 1.06
C VAL A 85 -8.27 -1.03 2.00
N CYS A 86 -7.90 -0.83 3.27
CA CYS A 86 -8.78 -0.39 4.34
C CYS A 86 -8.14 0.70 5.21
N GLY A 87 -8.87 1.20 6.19
CA GLY A 87 -8.43 2.30 7.04
C GLY A 87 -8.58 3.67 6.38
N LYS A 88 -8.13 4.71 7.08
CA LYS A 88 -8.25 6.11 6.66
C LYS A 88 -7.22 6.44 5.58
N ASP A 89 -7.65 7.03 4.47
CA ASP A 89 -6.72 7.50 3.45
C ASP A 89 -5.85 8.65 3.97
N VAL A 90 -4.70 8.87 3.35
CA VAL A 90 -3.73 9.87 3.79
C VAL A 90 -4.13 11.23 3.24
N TRP A 91 -4.36 12.20 4.12
CA TRP A 91 -4.65 13.56 3.69
C TRP A 91 -3.45 14.15 2.92
N GLY A 92 -3.72 14.88 1.84
CA GLY A 92 -2.69 15.39 0.92
C GLY A 92 -2.19 14.34 -0.06
N HIS A 93 -1.55 13.27 0.43
CA HIS A 93 -0.97 12.24 -0.43
C HIS A 93 -2.02 11.40 -1.17
N LYS A 94 -3.20 11.15 -0.59
CA LYS A 94 -4.29 10.34 -1.19
C LYS A 94 -3.77 9.03 -1.76
N SER A 95 -2.98 8.32 -0.96
CA SER A 95 -2.20 7.16 -1.41
C SER A 95 -3.10 5.99 -1.79
N GLY A 96 -4.24 5.82 -1.10
CA GLY A 96 -5.27 4.87 -1.48
C GLY A 96 -5.86 5.19 -2.86
N HIS A 97 -6.29 6.43 -3.08
CA HIS A 97 -6.74 6.90 -4.40
C HIS A 97 -5.73 6.59 -5.51
N SER A 98 -4.46 6.93 -5.29
CA SER A 98 -3.39 6.69 -6.27
C SER A 98 -3.18 5.20 -6.57
N LEU A 99 -3.25 4.32 -5.56
CA LEU A 99 -3.13 2.88 -5.75
C LEU A 99 -4.26 2.32 -6.64
N PHE A 100 -5.50 2.77 -6.42
CA PHE A 100 -6.64 2.37 -7.27
C PHE A 100 -6.52 2.92 -8.70
N GLN A 101 -6.03 4.15 -8.86
CA GLN A 101 -5.83 4.73 -10.20
C GLN A 101 -4.70 4.05 -10.95
N LEU A 102 -3.63 3.65 -10.27
CA LEU A 102 -2.58 2.82 -10.85
C LEU A 102 -3.15 1.49 -11.32
N HIS A 103 -3.88 0.80 -10.46
CA HIS A 103 -4.45 -0.51 -10.80
C HIS A 103 -5.35 -0.44 -12.03
N LYS A 104 -6.19 0.60 -12.10
CA LYS A 104 -7.13 0.80 -13.21
C LYS A 104 -6.47 1.29 -14.50
N ASN A 105 -5.57 2.27 -14.42
CA ASN A 105 -5.14 3.06 -15.57
C ASN A 105 -3.64 2.91 -15.90
N GLY A 106 -2.84 2.33 -15.01
CA GLY A 106 -1.38 2.27 -15.15
C GLY A 106 -0.71 3.65 -15.00
N THR A 107 0.43 3.81 -15.68
CA THR A 107 1.21 5.05 -15.68
C THR A 107 1.48 5.57 -17.09
N ASP A 108 1.63 6.88 -17.25
CA ASP A 108 1.98 7.53 -18.52
C ASP A 108 3.47 7.35 -18.89
N GLN A 109 3.90 7.89 -20.02
CA GLN A 109 5.29 7.81 -20.50
C GLN A 109 6.34 8.37 -19.52
N ASN A 110 5.95 9.22 -18.57
CA ASN A 110 6.81 9.81 -17.56
C ASN A 110 6.70 9.09 -16.20
N ASN A 111 6.10 7.89 -16.17
CA ASN A 111 5.80 7.10 -14.97
C ASN A 111 4.87 7.79 -13.97
N ARG A 112 4.07 8.77 -14.40
CA ARG A 112 3.01 9.36 -13.57
C ARG A 112 1.79 8.45 -13.56
N ILE A 113 1.18 8.22 -12.40
CA ILE A 113 -0.07 7.47 -12.29
C ILE A 113 -1.20 8.24 -12.98
N ILE A 114 -1.82 7.60 -13.97
CA ILE A 114 -2.88 8.21 -14.78
C ILE A 114 -4.13 8.43 -13.91
N ASN A 115 -4.69 9.63 -13.95
CA ASN A 115 -5.86 10.09 -13.16
C ASN A 115 -5.64 10.15 -11.64
N SER A 116 -4.40 10.06 -11.16
CA SER A 116 -4.11 10.39 -9.76
C SER A 116 -4.28 11.90 -9.52
N SER A 117 -4.98 12.24 -8.44
CA SER A 117 -5.16 13.61 -7.94
C SER A 117 -4.18 13.97 -6.82
N SER A 118 -3.17 13.13 -6.60
CA SER A 118 -2.10 13.33 -5.62
C SER A 118 -1.05 14.29 -6.15
N PRO A 119 -0.28 14.95 -5.25
CA PRO A 119 0.71 15.93 -5.66
C PRO A 119 1.89 15.32 -6.43
N ASP A 120 2.43 14.17 -5.98
CA ASP A 120 3.64 13.58 -6.56
C ASP A 120 3.53 12.07 -6.92
N PRO A 121 2.54 11.65 -7.74
CA PRO A 121 2.27 10.25 -8.07
C PRO A 121 3.17 9.71 -9.18
N PHE A 122 4.48 9.77 -9.01
CA PHE A 122 5.47 9.22 -9.94
C PHE A 122 6.12 7.96 -9.37
N LEU A 123 6.18 6.91 -10.18
CA LEU A 123 6.70 5.60 -9.77
C LEU A 123 8.09 5.32 -10.34
N THR A 124 8.85 4.49 -9.62
CA THR A 124 10.19 4.03 -10.07
C THR A 124 10.17 2.59 -10.56
N VAL A 125 9.13 1.82 -10.27
CA VAL A 125 8.96 0.45 -10.80
C VAL A 125 8.79 0.43 -12.31
N SER A 126 9.18 -0.70 -12.92
CA SER A 126 9.07 -0.90 -14.36
C SER A 126 7.62 -1.06 -14.83
N LYS A 127 7.38 -0.78 -16.12
CA LYS A 127 6.08 -1.00 -16.76
C LYS A 127 5.63 -2.47 -16.69
N SER A 128 6.57 -3.41 -16.78
CA SER A 128 6.30 -4.84 -16.64
C SER A 128 5.83 -5.21 -15.24
N GLU A 129 6.47 -4.65 -14.19
CA GLU A 129 6.04 -4.89 -12.80
C GLU A 129 4.64 -4.30 -12.54
N ILE A 130 4.35 -3.12 -13.10
CA ILE A 130 3.01 -2.52 -13.05
C ILE A 130 2.00 -3.40 -13.78
N LYS A 131 2.31 -3.87 -14.99
CA LYS A 131 1.40 -4.71 -15.77
C LYS A 131 1.10 -6.03 -15.05
N TYR A 132 2.12 -6.67 -14.47
CA TYR A 132 1.95 -7.86 -13.64
C TYR A 132 1.00 -7.58 -12.47
N PHE A 133 1.20 -6.47 -11.77
CA PHE A 133 0.32 -6.05 -10.67
C PHE A 133 -1.12 -5.85 -11.13
N GLN A 134 -1.36 -5.17 -12.26
CA GLN A 134 -2.71 -4.95 -12.80
C GLN A 134 -3.43 -6.26 -13.17
N ASP A 135 -2.70 -7.20 -13.77
CA ASP A 135 -3.27 -8.44 -14.29
C ASP A 135 -3.52 -9.50 -13.21
N ASN A 136 -2.66 -9.55 -12.18
CA ASN A 136 -2.61 -10.66 -11.23
C ASN A 136 -3.13 -10.29 -9.83
N VAL A 137 -3.33 -9.01 -9.53
CA VAL A 137 -3.81 -8.57 -8.23
C VAL A 137 -5.20 -7.97 -8.33
N LYS A 138 -6.10 -8.42 -7.45
CA LYS A 138 -7.39 -7.81 -7.18
C LYS A 138 -7.27 -6.84 -6.01
N LEU A 139 -7.66 -5.58 -6.22
CA LEU A 139 -7.85 -4.63 -5.12
C LEU A 139 -9.28 -4.68 -4.59
N VAL A 140 -9.42 -4.87 -3.28
CA VAL A 140 -10.71 -4.77 -2.56
C VAL A 140 -10.77 -3.43 -1.86
N ASN A 141 -11.69 -2.57 -2.29
CA ASN A 141 -11.86 -1.23 -1.74
C ASN A 141 -12.70 -1.27 -0.46
N LEU A 142 -12.05 -1.01 0.67
CA LEU A 142 -12.64 -0.77 1.98
C LEU A 142 -12.07 0.53 2.59
N ILE A 143 -11.69 1.51 1.76
CA ILE A 143 -11.20 2.80 2.25
C ILE A 143 -12.22 3.41 3.21
N ASN A 144 -11.74 3.95 4.33
CA ASN A 144 -12.49 4.48 5.47
C ASN A 144 -13.23 3.45 6.34
N VAL A 145 -13.10 2.14 6.06
CA VAL A 145 -13.55 1.07 6.96
C VAL A 145 -12.44 0.74 7.95
N THR A 146 -12.74 0.75 9.25
CA THR A 146 -11.77 0.50 10.33
C THR A 146 -12.13 -0.69 11.21
N GLU A 147 -13.29 -1.28 10.99
CA GLU A 147 -13.85 -2.38 11.76
C GLU A 147 -13.26 -3.71 11.27
N THR A 148 -12.44 -4.34 12.10
CA THR A 148 -11.74 -5.59 11.77
C THR A 148 -12.70 -6.72 11.38
N GLU A 149 -13.86 -6.82 12.05
CA GLU A 149 -14.88 -7.81 11.71
C GLU A 149 -15.41 -7.69 10.28
N VAL A 150 -15.56 -6.47 9.76
CA VAL A 150 -16.00 -6.22 8.38
C VAL A 150 -14.90 -6.60 7.39
N ILE A 151 -13.65 -6.26 7.73
CA ILE A 151 -12.46 -6.56 6.92
C ILE A 151 -12.25 -8.08 6.82
N PHE A 152 -12.35 -8.81 7.94
CA PHE A 152 -12.11 -10.25 8.00
C PHE A 152 -13.19 -11.06 7.27
N LYS A 153 -14.41 -10.55 7.12
CA LYS A 153 -15.46 -11.21 6.30
C LYS A 153 -15.17 -11.22 4.79
N LYS A 154 -14.06 -10.63 4.34
CA LYS A 154 -13.69 -10.61 2.92
C LYS A 154 -12.82 -11.80 2.50
N PHE A 155 -12.41 -12.67 3.42
CA PHE A 155 -11.57 -13.83 3.14
C PHE A 155 -11.67 -14.94 4.18
#